data_AF-A0A387BAC9-F1
#
_entry.id   AF-A0A387BAC9-F1
#
_cell.length_a   1.000
_cell.length_b   1.000
_cell.length_c   1.000
_cell.angle_alpha   90.00
_cell.angle_beta   90.00
_cell.angle_gamma   90.00
#
_symmetry.space_group_name_H-M   'P 1'
#
loop_
_entity.id
_entity.type
_entity.pdbx_description
1 polymer ?
#
loop_
_entity_poly.entity_id
_entity_poly.type
_entity_poly.pdbx_seq_one_letter_code
_entity_poly.pdbx_strand_id
1 'polypeptide(L)' 'MGKNLKLKAARVLKGMTQNDLAQAVNVTRQTIVAVESGNYNPTISLCVDICKVLDVTLNDLFWEEE' A
#
# COMPACT_ATOMS: atom_id res chain seq x y z
N MET A 1 13.89 -2.52 1.16
CA MET A 1 13.17 -1.28 0.80
C MET A 1 12.98 -0.47 2.08
N GLY A 2 13.08 0.85 2.03
CA GLY A 2 12.74 1.69 3.19
C GLY A 2 11.26 1.56 3.55
N LYS A 3 10.85 2.09 4.72
CA LYS A 3 9.44 2.13 5.11
C LYS A 3 8.62 2.86 4.04
N ASN A 4 7.49 2.29 3.61
CA ASN A 4 6.59 2.95 2.67
C ASN A 4 5.61 3.87 3.43
N LEU A 5 6.10 5.07 3.76
CA LEU A 5 5.32 6.09 4.46
C LEU A 5 4.21 6.68 3.59
N LYS A 6 4.39 6.71 2.26
CA LYS A 6 3.39 7.21 1.31
C LYS A 6 2.13 6.32 1.31
N LEU A 7 2.30 5.00 1.28
CA LEU A 7 1.21 4.02 1.40
C LEU A 7 0.42 4.21 2.69
N LYS A 8 1.13 4.30 3.82
CA LYS A 8 0.50 4.52 5.13
C LYS A 8 -0.32 5.81 5.14
N ALA A 9 0.22 6.90 4.60
CA ALA A 9 -0.46 8.19 4.53
C ALA A 9 -1.73 8.10 3.67
N ALA A 10 -1.65 7.56 2.45
CA ALA A 10 -2.80 7.40 1.56
C ALA A 10 -3.90 6.55 2.19
N ARG A 11 -3.54 5.45 2.86
CA ARG A 11 -4.50 4.59 3.59
C ARG A 11 -5.22 5.35 4.71
N VAL A 12 -4.48 6.13 5.50
CA VAL A 12 -5.06 6.93 6.59
C VAL A 12 -5.95 8.04 6.05
N LEU A 13 -5.59 8.69 4.94
CA LEU A 13 -6.42 9.71 4.28
C LEU A 13 -7.75 9.15 3.77
N LYS A 14 -7.79 7.88 3.34
CA LYS A 14 -9.03 7.15 3.02
C LYS A 14 -9.79 6.64 4.24
N GLY A 15 -9.32 6.90 5.46
CA GLY A 15 -9.95 6.44 6.70
C GLY A 15 -9.85 4.93 6.93
N MET A 16 -8.94 4.24 6.23
CA MET A 16 -8.83 2.78 6.28
C MET A 16 -7.80 2.33 7.32
N THR A 17 -8.09 1.24 8.03
CA THR A 17 -7.09 0.48 8.79
C THR A 17 -6.28 -0.43 7.87
N GLN A 18 -5.16 -0.98 8.36
CA GLN A 18 -4.39 -1.98 7.62
C GLN A 18 -5.23 -3.23 7.29
N ASN A 19 -6.18 -3.59 8.16
CA ASN A 19 -7.07 -4.72 7.94
C ASN A 19 -8.07 -4.40 6.83
N ASP A 20 -8.62 -3.19 6.79
CA ASP A 20 -9.58 -2.79 5.76
C ASP A 20 -8.93 -2.79 4.37
N LEU A 21 -7.71 -2.25 4.26
CA LEU A 21 -6.97 -2.29 2.99
C LEU A 21 -6.66 -3.73 2.58
N ALA A 22 -6.27 -4.58 3.54
CA ALA A 22 -5.97 -5.98 3.27
C ALA A 22 -7.19 -6.74 2.73
N GLN A 23 -8.36 -6.53 3.34
CA GLN A 23 -9.62 -7.11 2.86
C GLN A 23 -9.99 -6.58 1.48
N ALA A 24 -9.83 -5.28 1.23
CA ALA A 24 -10.15 -4.66 -0.05
C ALA A 24 -9.30 -5.18 -1.22
N VAL A 25 -8.04 -5.56 -0.97
CA VAL A 25 -7.13 -6.11 -2.00
C VAL A 25 -6.93 -7.63 -1.89
N ASN A 26 -7.76 -8.30 -1.10
CA ASN A 26 -7.76 -9.76 -0.91
C ASN A 26 -6.40 -10.35 -0.48
N VAL A 27 -5.78 -9.74 0.54
CA VAL A 27 -4.54 -10.21 1.16
C VAL A 27 -4.68 -10.25 2.69
N THR A 28 -3.67 -10.78 3.36
CA THR A 28 -3.64 -10.76 4.83
C THR A 28 -3.26 -9.37 5.34
N ARG A 29 -3.72 -9.02 6.56
CA ARG A 29 -3.27 -7.79 7.24
C ARG A 29 -1.74 -7.74 7.35
N GLN A 30 -1.08 -8.88 7.59
CA GLN A 30 0.36 -9.02 7.70
C GLN A 30 1.07 -8.64 6.39
N THR A 31 0.47 -8.95 5.25
CA THR A 31 0.96 -8.50 3.93
C THR A 31 1.03 -6.98 3.88
N ILE A 32 -0.06 -6.28 4.22
CA ILE A 32 -0.09 -4.80 4.24
C ILE A 32 0.92 -4.24 5.24
N VAL A 33 1.04 -4.82 6.44
CA VAL A 33 2.06 -4.43 7.42
C VAL A 33 3.47 -4.53 6.84
N ALA A 34 3.78 -5.62 6.15
CA ALA A 34 5.10 -5.85 5.57
C ALA A 34 5.40 -4.92 4.39
N VAL A 35 4.39 -4.56 3.58
CA VAL A 35 4.53 -3.52 2.53
C VAL A 35 4.82 -2.16 3.16
N GLU A 36 4.02 -1.73 4.15
CA GLU A 36 4.21 -0.44 4.83
C GLU A 36 5.57 -0.35 5.56
N SER A 37 6.06 -1.48 6.11
CA SER A 37 7.35 -1.52 6.79
C SER A 37 8.54 -1.64 5.85
N GLY A 38 8.33 -1.86 4.54
CA GLY A 38 9.39 -2.07 3.56
C GLY A 38 10.05 -3.47 3.61
N ASN A 39 9.46 -4.39 4.37
CA ASN A 39 9.97 -5.75 4.57
C ASN A 39 9.45 -6.75 3.52
N TYR A 40 8.59 -6.29 2.62
CA TYR A 40 8.03 -7.10 1.55
C TYR A 40 8.00 -6.29 0.27
N ASN A 41 8.47 -6.89 -0.83
CA ASN A 41 8.33 -6.34 -2.15
C ASN A 41 7.04 -6.89 -2.80
N PRO A 42 5.96 -6.11 -2.87
CA PRO A 42 4.71 -6.55 -3.48
C PRO A 42 4.86 -6.83 -4.98
N THR A 43 4.00 -7.70 -5.51
CA THR A 43 3.85 -7.88 -6.96
C THR A 43 3.23 -6.63 -7.58
N ILE A 44 3.46 -6.36 -8.88
CA ILE A 44 2.83 -5.18 -9.50
C ILE A 44 1.30 -5.28 -9.48
N SER A 45 0.74 -6.50 -9.52
CA SER A 45 -0.71 -6.70 -9.37
C SER A 45 -1.22 -6.17 -8.04
N LEU A 46 -0.56 -6.51 -6.93
CA LEU A 46 -0.92 -6.01 -5.61
C LEU A 46 -0.72 -4.49 -5.51
N CYS A 47 0.35 -3.94 -6.09
CA CYS A 47 0.54 -2.50 -6.14
C CYS A 47 -0.62 -1.80 -6.87
N VAL A 48 -1.03 -2.33 -8.02
CA VAL A 48 -2.14 -1.78 -8.82
C VAL A 48 -3.46 -1.86 -8.05
N ASP A 49 -3.74 -2.97 -7.37
CA ASP A 49 -4.97 -3.13 -6.60
C ASP A 49 -5.02 -2.16 -5.40
N ILE A 50 -3.89 -1.98 -4.69
CA ILE A 50 -3.75 -0.98 -3.64
C ILE A 50 -4.00 0.43 -4.18
N CYS A 51 -3.40 0.77 -5.32
CA CYS A 51 -3.57 2.07 -5.97
C CYS A 51 -5.04 2.36 -6.30
N LYS A 52 -5.77 1.38 -6.85
CA LYS A 52 -7.20 1.50 -7.15
C LYS A 52 -8.05 1.73 -5.90
N VAL A 53 -7.79 0.98 -4.82
CA VAL A 53 -8.52 1.13 -3.55
C VAL A 53 -8.25 2.49 -2.91
N LEU A 54 -7.00 2.95 -2.99
CA LEU A 54 -6.57 4.20 -2.37
C LEU A 54 -6.76 5.44 -3.26
N ASP A 55 -7.21 5.25 -4.52
CA ASP A 55 -7.46 6.32 -5.49
C ASP A 55 -6.21 7.18 -5.74
N VAL A 56 -5.09 6.50 -5.92
CA VAL A 56 -3.77 7.09 -6.18
C VAL A 56 -3.09 6.31 -7.28
N THR A 57 -2.00 6.85 -7.82
CA THR A 57 -1.19 6.19 -8.83
C THR A 57 -0.04 5.41 -8.22
N LEU A 58 0.53 4.55 -9.06
CA LEU A 58 1.75 3.81 -8.77
C LEU A 58 2.89 4.77 -8.36
N ASN A 59 3.08 5.86 -9.11
CA ASN A 59 4.10 6.89 -8.85
C ASN A 59 3.92 7.56 -7.48
N ASP A 60 2.68 7.74 -7.03
CA ASP A 60 2.40 8.36 -5.73
C ASP A 60 2.85 7.48 -4.55
N LEU A 61 2.92 6.16 -4.73
CA LEU A 61 3.13 5.22 -3.63
C LEU A 61 4.46 4.47 -3.64
N PHE A 62 4.99 4.13 -4.83
CA PHE A 62 6.08 3.15 -4.93
C PHE A 62 7.33 3.65 -5.66
N TRP A 63 7.26 4.77 -6.38
CA TRP A 63 8.42 5.36 -7.05
C TRP A 63 8.95 6.56 -6.24
N GLU A 64 10.26 6.76 -6.32
CA GLU A 64 10.88 7.98 -5.81
C GLU A 64 10.56 9.13 -6.79
N GLU A 65 10.32 10.32 -6.23
CA GLU A 65 10.32 11.54 -7.03
C GLU A 65 11.78 11.81 -7.40
N GLU A 66 12.07 11.95 -8.70
CA GLU A 66 13.39 12.38 -9.20
C GLU A 66 13.82 13.72 -8.59
#